data_AF-A0A7Y1YX56-F1
#
_entry.id   AF-A0A7Y1YX56-F1
#
_cell.length_a   1.000
_cell.length_b   1.000
_cell.length_c   1.000
_cell.angle_alpha   90.00
_cell.angle_beta   90.00
_cell.angle_gamma   90.00
#
_symmetry.space_group_name_H-M   'P 1'
#
loop_
_entity.id
_entity.type
_entity.pdbx_description
1 polymer ?
#
loop_
_entity_poly.entity_id
_entity_poly.type
_entity_poly.pdbx_seq_one_letter_code
_entity_poly.pdbx_strand_id
1 'polypeptide(L)'
;MPTNVSPEYKKAEEAYRQAREPRDRLDCLRELLRTIPKHKGTEHLQADIKTRIKQLSEEMAGPRSGGRRRGPTHVVRPEGAAQLCLIGPPNAGKSSLHARLTGSHSDIGPYPYTTHLPTPGMLPYEDVHFQLVDLPPVSGDFMEPWLVTALQHADGVLLVVDINDPDCLEQLPTILERLSEKKVFLTTDWQVPDAAESVEQGEADDPFSLHLPTVLIANKSDLDPDPGEVETLEELLGLRFPTLTMSARTGDGLDELGSFLFRALEIVRVYTKTPGKPADNDKPFTVRRGGTVLDVARLVHKDIARDLKFARIWGADVFDGQQVGADHLVSDGDVVELHL
;
A
#
# COMPACT_ATOMS: atom_id res chain seq x y z
N MET A 1 -0.94 62.00 -1.26
CA MET A 1 0.11 63.01 -1.01
C MET A 1 1.34 62.60 -1.81
N PRO A 2 2.11 63.53 -2.41
CA PRO A 2 3.34 63.15 -3.10
C PRO A 2 4.32 62.61 -2.06
N THR A 3 4.56 61.30 -2.10
CA THR A 3 5.50 60.62 -1.22
C THR A 3 6.90 61.05 -1.65
N ASN A 4 7.61 61.80 -0.80
CA ASN A 4 9.00 62.17 -1.06
C ASN A 4 9.88 60.93 -0.89
N VAL A 5 9.97 60.14 -1.95
CA VAL A 5 10.75 58.90 -1.98
C VAL A 5 12.24 59.21 -2.12
N SER A 6 13.09 58.41 -1.47
CA SER A 6 14.54 58.60 -1.44
C SER A 6 15.15 58.50 -2.85
N PRO A 7 16.31 59.14 -3.11
CA PRO A 7 17.02 59.00 -4.38
C PRO A 7 17.35 57.53 -4.70
N GLU A 8 17.63 56.73 -3.68
CA GLU A 8 17.87 55.29 -3.79
C GLU A 8 16.63 54.54 -4.28
N TYR A 9 15.46 54.87 -3.76
CA TYR A 9 14.20 54.29 -4.23
C TYR A 9 13.93 54.63 -5.71
N LYS A 10 14.15 55.89 -6.11
CA LYS A 10 13.96 56.31 -7.51
C LYS A 10 14.88 55.55 -8.47
N LYS A 11 16.13 55.31 -8.06
CA LYS A 11 17.09 54.51 -8.84
C LYS A 11 16.66 53.04 -8.95
N ALA A 12 16.16 52.45 -7.85
CA ALA A 12 15.62 51.10 -7.85
C ALA A 12 14.36 50.98 -8.72
N GLU A 13 13.54 52.04 -8.77
CA GLU A 13 12.33 52.09 -9.60
C GLU A 13 12.67 52.12 -11.09
N GLU A 14 13.67 52.92 -11.46
CA GLU A 14 14.15 52.99 -12.84
C GLU A 14 14.80 51.67 -13.28
N ALA A 15 15.58 51.04 -12.41
CA ALA A 15 16.15 49.70 -12.65
C ALA A 15 15.05 48.64 -12.87
N TYR A 16 13.98 48.65 -12.05
CA TYR A 16 12.83 47.77 -12.23
C TYR A 16 12.12 48.00 -13.58
N ARG A 17 11.98 49.26 -14.02
CA ARG A 17 11.38 49.58 -15.33
C ARG A 17 12.21 49.09 -16.51
N GLN A 18 13.53 49.09 -16.38
CA GLN A 18 14.45 48.65 -17.43
C GLN A 18 14.63 47.12 -17.47
N ALA A 19 14.44 46.43 -16.35
CA ALA A 19 14.56 44.98 -16.27
C ALA A 19 13.54 44.28 -17.19
N ARG A 20 14.02 43.34 -18.02
CA ARG A 20 13.19 42.56 -18.96
C ARG A 20 13.04 41.10 -18.54
N GLU A 21 14.08 40.52 -17.94
CA GLU A 21 14.06 39.13 -17.46
C GLU A 21 13.27 38.99 -16.15
N PRO A 22 12.47 37.91 -15.97
CA PRO A 22 11.67 37.69 -14.77
C PRO A 22 12.48 37.65 -13.47
N ARG A 23 13.66 37.00 -13.50
CA ARG A 23 14.58 36.92 -12.33
C ARG A 23 15.06 38.30 -11.90
N ASP A 24 15.56 39.09 -12.85
CA ASP A 24 16.08 40.44 -12.57
C ASP A 24 14.98 41.38 -12.08
N ARG A 25 13.76 41.25 -12.62
CA ARG A 25 12.58 41.99 -12.14
C ARG A 25 12.23 41.67 -10.69
N LEU A 26 12.33 40.39 -10.30
CA LEU A 26 12.04 39.97 -8.93
C LEU A 26 13.04 40.57 -7.93
N ASP A 27 14.32 40.58 -8.28
CA ASP A 27 15.36 41.15 -7.43
C ASP A 27 15.24 42.68 -7.34
N CYS A 28 14.89 43.36 -8.44
CA CYS A 28 14.59 44.80 -8.42
C CYS A 28 13.38 45.13 -7.54
N LEU A 29 12.32 44.30 -7.54
CA LEU A 29 11.16 44.48 -6.66
C LEU A 29 11.52 44.30 -5.17
N ARG A 30 12.38 43.33 -4.85
CA ARG A 30 12.89 43.13 -3.48
C ARG A 30 13.69 44.35 -3.01
N GLU A 31 14.50 44.93 -3.90
CA GLU A 31 15.28 46.13 -3.61
C GLU A 31 14.40 47.38 -3.45
N LEU A 32 13.33 47.50 -4.23
CA LEU A 32 12.29 48.51 -4.04
C LEU A 32 11.61 48.39 -2.68
N LEU A 33 11.29 47.17 -2.23
CA LEU A 33 10.71 46.93 -0.91
C LEU A 33 11.70 47.25 0.23
N ARG A 34 13.00 47.12 -0.02
CA ARG A 34 14.05 47.42 0.96
C ARG A 34 14.25 48.93 1.14
N THR A 35 14.19 49.69 0.05
CA THR A 35 14.51 51.13 0.01
C THR A 35 13.30 52.03 0.25
N ILE A 36 12.07 51.52 0.18
CA ILE A 36 10.86 52.29 0.43
C ILE A 36 10.75 52.74 1.91
N PRO A 37 10.39 54.02 2.19
CA PRO A 37 10.11 54.47 3.55
C PRO A 37 9.00 53.65 4.20
N LYS A 38 9.11 53.33 5.50
CA LYS A 38 8.12 52.51 6.22
C LYS A 38 7.25 53.36 7.14
N HIS A 39 6.32 54.11 6.55
CA HIS A 39 5.35 54.92 7.29
C HIS A 39 3.96 54.86 6.65
N LYS A 40 2.92 55.29 7.38
CA LYS A 40 1.50 55.20 6.98
C LYS A 40 1.21 55.67 5.54
N GLY A 41 1.87 56.74 5.08
CA GLY A 41 1.74 57.26 3.72
C GLY A 41 2.28 56.37 2.57
N THR A 42 2.93 55.25 2.88
CA THR A 42 3.51 54.31 1.89
C THR A 42 2.97 52.89 2.03
N GLU A 43 2.02 52.65 2.94
CA GLU A 43 1.49 51.31 3.23
C GLU A 43 0.89 50.64 2.00
N HIS A 44 0.10 51.38 1.20
CA HIS A 44 -0.44 50.88 -0.06
C HIS A 44 0.66 50.48 -1.05
N LEU A 45 1.69 51.31 -1.19
CA LEU A 45 2.79 51.05 -2.12
C LEU A 45 3.64 49.84 -1.67
N GLN A 46 3.83 49.66 -0.36
CA GLN A 46 4.49 48.47 0.19
C GLN A 46 3.66 47.20 -0.05
N ALA A 47 2.35 47.27 0.12
CA ALA A 47 1.44 46.16 -0.14
C ALA A 47 1.46 45.76 -1.63
N ASP A 48 1.44 46.74 -2.52
CA ASP A 48 1.54 46.51 -3.97
C ASP A 48 2.86 45.84 -4.36
N ILE A 49 4.00 46.34 -3.84
CA ILE A 49 5.32 45.75 -4.13
C ILE A 49 5.38 44.31 -3.63
N LYS A 50 4.93 44.02 -2.40
CA LYS A 50 4.89 42.65 -1.85
C LYS A 50 4.03 41.72 -2.69
N THR A 51 2.89 42.21 -3.17
CA THR A 51 1.96 41.44 -4.00
C THR A 51 2.61 41.09 -5.34
N ARG A 52 3.29 42.05 -5.98
CA ARG A 52 4.03 41.82 -7.22
C ARG A 52 5.20 40.84 -7.04
N ILE A 53 5.94 40.94 -5.93
CA ILE A 53 7.00 39.96 -5.58
C ILE A 53 6.40 38.56 -5.48
N LYS A 54 5.27 38.41 -4.77
CA LYS A 54 4.61 37.12 -4.60
C LYS A 54 4.16 36.54 -5.95
N GLN A 55 3.49 37.34 -6.77
CA GLN A 55 2.99 36.93 -8.09
C GLN A 55 4.14 36.50 -9.01
N LEU A 56 5.20 37.33 -9.15
CA LEU A 56 6.35 36.98 -9.98
C LEU A 56 7.09 35.74 -9.45
N SER A 57 7.21 35.61 -8.12
CA SER A 57 7.85 34.43 -7.51
C SER A 57 7.03 33.16 -7.75
N GLU A 58 5.69 33.24 -7.71
CA GLU A 58 4.79 32.12 -7.98
C GLU A 58 4.76 31.75 -9.45
N GLU A 59 4.75 32.74 -10.35
CA GLU A 59 4.83 32.53 -11.80
C GLU A 59 6.15 31.86 -12.21
N MET A 60 7.27 32.28 -11.60
CA MET A 60 8.58 31.65 -11.80
C MET A 60 8.71 30.27 -11.16
N ALA A 61 7.97 29.99 -10.08
CA ALA A 61 7.93 28.68 -9.45
C ALA A 61 7.05 27.68 -10.21
N GLY A 62 6.37 28.11 -11.28
CA GLY A 62 5.39 27.32 -12.00
C GLY A 62 4.10 27.12 -11.21
N PRO A 63 3.03 26.56 -11.83
CA PRO A 63 1.78 26.32 -11.15
C PRO A 63 2.00 25.39 -9.95
N ARG A 64 1.91 25.96 -8.75
CA ARG A 64 1.79 25.19 -7.51
C ARG A 64 0.48 24.43 -7.60
N SER A 65 0.57 23.11 -7.80
CA SER A 65 -0.54 22.18 -7.62
C SER A 65 -1.29 22.56 -6.35
N GLY A 66 -2.54 22.99 -6.53
CA GLY A 66 -3.40 23.48 -5.46
C GLY A 66 -3.52 22.43 -4.34
N GLY A 67 -3.71 22.92 -3.12
CA GLY A 67 -3.80 22.12 -1.90
C GLY A 67 -4.72 20.90 -2.06
N ARG A 68 -4.12 19.74 -2.27
CA ARG A 68 -4.68 18.42 -2.04
C ARG A 68 -3.89 17.80 -0.90
N ARG A 69 -4.62 17.16 0.02
CA ARG A 69 -4.11 16.40 1.18
C ARG A 69 -2.73 15.80 0.90
N ARG A 70 -1.76 16.13 1.75
CA ARG A 70 -0.44 15.50 1.79
C ARG A 70 -0.61 14.03 2.16
N GLY A 71 -0.71 13.19 1.14
CA GLY A 71 -0.49 11.76 1.16
C GLY A 71 -0.10 11.38 -0.27
N PRO A 72 0.84 10.44 -0.49
CA PRO A 72 1.18 10.00 -1.83
C PRO A 72 -0.09 9.53 -2.56
N THR A 73 -0.25 9.92 -3.82
CA THR A 73 -1.36 9.49 -4.70
C THR A 73 -1.33 8.00 -5.06
N HIS A 74 -0.38 7.25 -4.52
CA HIS A 74 -0.12 5.85 -4.86
C HIS A 74 -0.82 4.92 -3.88
N VAL A 75 -2.16 4.89 -3.94
CA VAL A 75 -2.91 3.73 -3.43
C VAL A 75 -2.70 2.60 -4.43
N VAL A 76 -1.96 1.56 -4.04
CA VAL A 76 -1.84 0.34 -4.82
C VAL A 76 -3.20 -0.33 -4.81
N ARG A 77 -3.81 -0.47 -5.99
CA ARG A 77 -5.11 -1.15 -6.09
C ARG A 77 -4.90 -2.65 -5.86
N PRO A 78 -5.74 -3.29 -5.03
CA PRO A 78 -5.73 -4.74 -4.89
C PRO A 78 -5.89 -5.43 -6.24
N GLU A 79 -5.01 -6.38 -6.51
CA GLU A 79 -5.03 -7.22 -7.71
C GLU A 79 -4.73 -8.67 -7.33
N GLY A 80 -5.15 -9.61 -8.18
CA GLY A 80 -4.95 -11.04 -7.93
C GLY A 80 -5.86 -11.60 -6.83
N ALA A 81 -5.40 -12.70 -6.22
CA ALA A 81 -6.11 -13.48 -5.22
C ALA A 81 -6.19 -12.79 -3.86
N ALA A 82 -5.18 -11.99 -3.52
CA ALA A 82 -5.12 -11.17 -2.31
C ALA A 82 -3.95 -10.17 -2.42
N GLN A 83 -4.02 -9.08 -1.66
CA GLN A 83 -2.93 -8.11 -1.46
C GLN A 83 -2.29 -8.29 -0.08
N LEU A 84 -0.99 -8.58 -0.04
CA LEU A 84 -0.22 -8.79 1.19
C LEU A 84 0.86 -7.71 1.31
N CYS A 85 1.03 -7.16 2.50
CA CYS A 85 2.04 -6.12 2.75
C CYS A 85 3.23 -6.67 3.52
N LEU A 86 4.45 -6.36 3.07
CA LEU A 86 5.67 -6.68 3.82
C LEU A 86 5.96 -5.58 4.83
N ILE A 87 6.03 -5.92 6.11
CA ILE A 87 6.39 -5.01 7.21
C ILE A 87 7.57 -5.61 7.97
N GLY A 88 8.43 -4.77 8.55
CA GLY A 88 9.53 -5.24 9.37
C GLY A 88 10.64 -4.21 9.52
N PRO A 89 11.64 -4.49 10.36
CA PRO A 89 12.72 -3.57 10.65
C PRO A 89 13.60 -3.29 9.43
N PRO A 90 14.42 -2.21 9.47
CA PRO A 90 15.46 -2.00 8.46
C PRO A 90 16.36 -3.23 8.35
N ASN A 91 16.89 -3.49 7.16
CA ASN A 91 17.82 -4.60 6.89
C ASN A 91 17.30 -6.04 7.11
N ALA A 92 16.04 -6.26 7.50
CA ALA A 92 15.40 -7.59 7.56
C ALA A 92 15.34 -8.31 6.19
N GLY A 93 15.64 -7.61 5.09
CA GLY A 93 15.64 -8.18 3.74
C GLY A 93 14.29 -8.14 3.02
N LYS A 94 13.35 -7.28 3.45
CA LYS A 94 12.03 -7.08 2.83
C LYS A 94 12.07 -6.91 1.31
N SER A 95 12.80 -5.89 0.82
CA SER A 95 12.88 -5.61 -0.62
C SER A 95 13.57 -6.73 -1.41
N SER A 96 14.59 -7.36 -0.83
CA SER A 96 15.24 -8.54 -1.44
C SER A 96 14.29 -9.73 -1.53
N LEU A 97 13.50 -9.96 -0.48
CA LEU A 97 12.50 -11.03 -0.43
C LEU A 97 11.38 -10.75 -1.44
N HIS A 98 10.86 -9.52 -1.49
CA HIS A 98 9.87 -9.08 -2.46
C HIS A 98 10.34 -9.29 -3.90
N ALA A 99 11.54 -8.82 -4.24
CA ALA A 99 12.14 -8.99 -5.56
C ALA A 99 12.26 -10.47 -5.95
N ARG A 100 12.68 -11.31 -5.01
CA ARG A 100 12.87 -12.74 -5.22
C ARG A 100 11.54 -13.48 -5.42
N LEU A 101 10.54 -13.21 -4.59
CA LEU A 101 9.21 -13.83 -4.64
C LEU A 101 8.42 -13.44 -5.90
N THR A 102 8.60 -12.20 -6.36
CA THR A 102 7.83 -11.65 -7.49
C THR A 102 8.53 -11.81 -8.83
N GLY A 103 9.78 -12.29 -8.83
CA GLY A 103 10.64 -12.31 -10.01
C GLY A 103 10.94 -10.90 -10.55
N SER A 104 10.61 -9.84 -9.80
CA SER A 104 10.93 -8.48 -10.20
C SER A 104 12.43 -8.29 -9.99
N HIS A 105 13.17 -8.31 -11.10
CA HIS A 105 14.50 -7.73 -11.15
C HIS A 105 14.36 -6.20 -10.99
N SER A 106 13.95 -5.74 -9.82
CA SER A 106 14.11 -4.34 -9.46
C SER A 106 15.61 -4.13 -9.26
N ASP A 107 16.16 -3.17 -9.99
CA ASP A 107 17.53 -2.71 -9.80
C ASP A 107 17.65 -2.19 -8.36
N ILE A 108 18.07 -3.04 -7.42
CA ILE A 108 18.50 -2.62 -6.09
C ILE A 108 19.85 -1.93 -6.26
N GLY A 109 19.81 -0.68 -6.73
CA GLY A 109 20.95 0.22 -6.76
C GLY A 109 21.26 0.71 -5.34
N PRO A 110 22.52 0.74 -4.91
CA PRO A 110 22.92 1.19 -3.57
C PRO A 110 22.98 2.73 -3.53
N TYR A 111 21.88 3.41 -3.82
CA TYR A 111 21.83 4.87 -3.78
C TYR A 111 20.91 5.36 -2.67
N PRO A 112 21.38 6.25 -1.77
CA PRO A 112 20.49 6.99 -0.91
C PRO A 112 19.57 7.87 -1.78
N TYR A 113 18.34 8.14 -1.31
CA TYR A 113 17.33 9.05 -1.90
C TYR A 113 16.27 8.48 -2.87
N THR A 114 16.10 7.17 -3.01
CA THR A 114 14.82 6.66 -3.56
C THR A 114 13.72 6.96 -2.55
N THR A 115 12.71 7.74 -2.96
CA THR A 115 11.50 7.90 -2.15
C THR A 115 10.86 6.52 -2.10
N HIS A 116 10.89 5.84 -0.95
CA HIS A 116 10.42 4.46 -0.79
C HIS A 116 8.90 4.42 -0.98
N LEU A 117 8.44 4.46 -2.23
CA LEU A 117 7.05 4.26 -2.59
C LEU A 117 6.73 2.76 -2.48
N PRO A 118 5.48 2.41 -2.12
CA PRO A 118 5.08 1.02 -2.04
C PRO A 118 5.25 0.37 -3.42
N THR A 119 5.98 -0.75 -3.46
CA THR A 119 6.29 -1.44 -4.72
C THR A 119 5.45 -2.72 -4.82
N PRO A 120 4.43 -2.77 -5.69
CA PRO A 120 3.68 -3.99 -5.93
C PRO A 120 4.48 -4.96 -6.79
N GLY A 121 4.32 -6.25 -6.54
CA GLY A 121 4.80 -7.34 -7.40
C GLY A 121 3.92 -8.57 -7.23
N MET A 122 3.91 -9.45 -8.23
CA MET A 122 3.00 -10.61 -8.26
C MET A 122 3.77 -11.87 -7.92
N LEU A 123 3.39 -12.55 -6.83
CA LEU A 123 3.83 -13.90 -6.48
C LEU A 123 2.93 -14.91 -7.21
N PRO A 124 3.43 -15.65 -8.21
CA PRO A 124 2.66 -16.71 -8.85
C PRO A 124 2.56 -17.92 -7.90
N TYR A 125 1.38 -18.52 -7.83
CA TYR A 125 1.16 -19.79 -7.16
C TYR A 125 0.09 -20.58 -7.93
N GLU A 126 0.46 -21.75 -8.44
CA GLU A 126 -0.37 -22.52 -9.38
C GLU A 126 -0.83 -21.63 -10.56
N ASP A 127 -2.13 -21.42 -10.71
CA ASP A 127 -2.77 -20.59 -11.74
C ASP A 127 -3.31 -19.25 -11.18
N VAL A 128 -2.99 -18.91 -9.93
CA VAL A 128 -3.35 -17.65 -9.28
C VAL A 128 -2.11 -16.80 -8.96
N HIS A 129 -2.35 -15.54 -8.63
CA HIS A 129 -1.28 -14.61 -8.26
C HIS A 129 -1.65 -13.87 -6.98
N PHE A 130 -0.71 -13.76 -6.05
CA PHE A 130 -0.83 -12.92 -4.85
C PHE A 130 -0.05 -11.61 -5.08
N GLN A 131 -0.67 -10.47 -4.79
CA GLN A 131 0.00 -9.18 -4.91
C GLN A 131 0.78 -8.89 -3.63
N LEU A 132 2.10 -8.85 -3.71
CA LEU A 132 2.98 -8.47 -2.62
C LEU A 132 3.34 -6.99 -2.74
N VAL A 133 3.15 -6.24 -1.67
CA VAL A 133 3.49 -4.81 -1.58
C VAL A 133 4.65 -4.63 -0.61
N ASP A 134 5.82 -4.26 -1.13
CA ASP A 134 6.96 -3.89 -0.29
C ASP A 134 6.72 -2.52 0.32
N LEU A 135 6.70 -2.45 1.66
CA LEU A 135 6.55 -1.20 2.40
C LEU A 135 7.91 -0.75 2.98
N PRO A 136 8.09 0.57 3.16
CA PRO A 136 9.27 1.11 3.82
C PRO A 136 9.51 0.45 5.18
N PRO A 137 10.77 0.37 5.64
CA PRO A 137 11.08 -0.11 6.97
C PRO A 137 10.35 0.67 8.06
N VAL A 138 9.88 -0.05 9.07
CA VAL A 138 9.36 0.54 10.29
C VAL A 138 10.46 0.45 11.35
N SER A 139 10.77 1.57 12.00
CA SER A 139 11.72 1.62 13.11
C SER A 139 11.19 2.51 14.24
N GLY A 140 11.87 2.51 15.38
CA GLY A 140 11.49 3.34 16.53
C GLY A 140 11.42 4.84 16.20
N ASP A 141 12.31 5.34 15.35
CA ASP A 141 12.39 6.77 15.01
C ASP A 141 11.61 7.14 13.74
N PHE A 142 11.18 6.16 12.93
CA PHE A 142 10.63 6.42 11.61
C PHE A 142 9.52 5.44 11.21
N MET A 143 8.31 5.99 11.04
CA MET A 143 7.20 5.34 10.36
C MET A 143 6.53 6.36 9.43
N GLU A 144 6.43 6.01 8.15
CA GLU A 144 5.79 6.84 7.15
C GLU A 144 4.28 7.01 7.44
N PRO A 145 3.73 8.24 7.53
CA PRO A 145 2.33 8.44 7.88
C PRO A 145 1.32 7.77 6.93
N TRP A 146 1.72 7.53 5.68
CA TRP A 146 0.88 6.91 4.66
C TRP A 146 0.91 5.37 4.70
N LEU A 147 1.80 4.77 5.51
CA LEU A 147 1.90 3.31 5.65
C LEU A 147 0.57 2.71 6.09
N VAL A 148 -0.14 3.36 7.01
CA VAL A 148 -1.48 2.95 7.46
C VAL A 148 -2.47 2.92 6.29
N THR A 149 -2.40 3.87 5.36
CA THR A 149 -3.27 3.91 4.17
C THR A 149 -2.97 2.77 3.21
N ALA A 150 -1.72 2.31 3.11
CA ALA A 150 -1.39 1.12 2.32
C ALA A 150 -1.97 -0.15 2.98
N LEU A 151 -1.91 -0.24 4.31
CA LEU A 151 -2.41 -1.37 5.08
C LEU A 151 -3.94 -1.50 5.09
N GLN A 152 -4.68 -0.43 4.83
CA GLN A 152 -6.16 -0.46 4.77
C GLN A 152 -6.73 -1.40 3.70
N HIS A 153 -5.93 -1.75 2.69
CA HIS A 153 -6.35 -2.61 1.59
C HIS A 153 -5.66 -3.98 1.61
N ALA A 154 -4.83 -4.24 2.62
CA ALA A 154 -4.14 -5.51 2.76
C ALA A 154 -5.09 -6.57 3.30
N ASP A 155 -5.08 -7.75 2.68
CA ASP A 155 -5.71 -8.96 3.20
C ASP A 155 -4.86 -9.63 4.30
N GLY A 156 -3.60 -9.23 4.44
CA GLY A 156 -2.69 -9.75 5.47
C GLY A 156 -1.31 -9.11 5.42
N VAL A 157 -0.50 -9.41 6.44
CA VAL A 157 0.85 -8.87 6.63
C VAL A 157 1.88 -10.00 6.69
N LEU A 158 2.96 -9.81 5.94
CA LEU A 158 4.19 -10.59 6.07
C LEU A 158 5.14 -9.81 6.99
N LEU A 159 5.23 -10.20 8.26
CA LEU A 159 6.14 -9.58 9.22
C LEU A 159 7.54 -10.19 9.01
N VAL A 160 8.39 -9.50 8.25
CA VAL A 160 9.72 -9.98 7.87
C VAL A 160 10.75 -9.59 8.91
N VAL A 161 11.49 -10.57 9.41
CA VAL A 161 12.53 -10.41 10.42
C VAL A 161 13.81 -11.11 10.00
N ASP A 162 14.94 -10.60 10.46
CA ASP A 162 16.21 -11.31 10.41
C ASP A 162 16.48 -11.85 11.81
N ILE A 163 16.42 -13.16 11.99
CA ILE A 163 16.61 -13.81 13.31
C ILE A 163 18.05 -13.65 13.79
N ASN A 164 18.99 -13.55 12.85
CA ASN A 164 20.41 -13.41 13.15
C ASN A 164 20.78 -11.97 13.57
N ASP A 165 19.85 -11.02 13.45
CA ASP A 165 20.07 -9.65 13.90
C ASP A 165 19.93 -9.59 15.44
N PRO A 166 21.01 -9.25 16.18
CA PRO A 166 20.94 -9.15 17.64
C PRO A 166 19.92 -8.12 18.12
N ASP A 167 19.60 -7.11 17.30
CA ASP A 167 18.66 -6.04 17.65
C ASP A 167 17.19 -6.46 17.38
N CYS A 168 16.95 -7.63 16.78
CA CYS A 168 15.61 -8.12 16.41
C CYS A 168 14.64 -8.11 17.60
N LEU A 169 15.10 -8.58 18.77
CA LEU A 169 14.32 -8.64 20.01
C LEU A 169 13.85 -7.26 20.52
N GLU A 170 14.60 -6.19 20.22
CA GLU A 170 14.22 -4.82 20.59
C GLU A 170 13.39 -4.14 19.49
N GLN A 171 13.70 -4.44 18.23
CA GLN A 171 13.04 -3.85 17.06
C GLN A 171 11.60 -4.32 16.89
N LEU A 172 11.29 -5.61 17.09
CA LEU A 172 9.92 -6.13 16.90
C LEU A 172 8.90 -5.48 17.85
N PRO A 173 9.10 -5.46 19.18
CA PRO A 173 8.18 -4.80 20.11
C PRO A 173 7.95 -3.34 19.74
N THR A 174 9.02 -2.64 19.33
CA THR A 174 8.95 -1.26 18.89
C THR A 174 8.05 -1.09 17.67
N ILE A 175 8.14 -1.99 16.69
CA ILE A 175 7.28 -1.98 15.49
C ILE A 175 5.81 -2.21 15.88
N LEU A 176 5.55 -3.21 16.75
CA LEU A 176 4.20 -3.53 17.21
C LEU A 176 3.58 -2.36 17.98
N GLU A 177 4.33 -1.73 18.88
CA GLU A 177 3.90 -0.53 19.60
C GLU A 177 3.55 0.60 18.64
N ARG A 178 4.40 0.89 17.65
CA ARG A 178 4.13 1.91 16.62
C ARG A 178 2.89 1.61 15.78
N LEU A 179 2.66 0.35 15.43
CA LEU A 179 1.44 -0.05 14.73
C LEU A 179 0.21 0.17 15.61
N SER A 180 0.28 -0.21 16.90
CA SER A 180 -0.81 -0.01 17.87
C SER A 180 -1.12 1.48 18.12
N GLU A 181 -0.11 2.37 18.13
CA GLU A 181 -0.29 3.83 18.22
C GLU A 181 -1.13 4.36 17.04
N LYS A 182 -1.07 3.66 15.90
CA LYS A 182 -1.84 3.94 14.69
C LYS A 182 -3.12 3.10 14.58
N LYS A 183 -3.49 2.37 15.63
CA LYS A 183 -4.63 1.45 15.68
C LYS A 183 -4.54 0.30 14.67
N VAL A 184 -3.33 -0.11 14.34
CA VAL A 184 -3.07 -1.30 13.52
C VAL A 184 -2.64 -2.43 14.45
N PHE A 185 -3.39 -3.52 14.44
CA PHE A 185 -3.17 -4.69 15.28
C PHE A 185 -2.89 -5.89 14.37
N LEU A 186 -1.78 -6.58 14.64
CA LEU A 186 -1.40 -7.79 13.94
C LEU A 186 -2.01 -8.99 14.66
N THR A 187 -2.77 -9.82 13.95
CA THR A 187 -3.51 -10.95 14.51
C THR A 187 -2.95 -12.27 14.01
N THR A 188 -3.18 -13.33 14.78
CA THR A 188 -2.80 -14.71 14.42
C THR A 188 -3.88 -15.42 13.62
N ASP A 189 -5.11 -14.91 13.67
CA ASP A 189 -6.26 -15.51 13.00
C ASP A 189 -6.34 -15.04 11.56
N TRP A 190 -6.17 -15.98 10.64
CA TRP A 190 -6.30 -15.78 9.20
C TRP A 190 -7.71 -16.07 8.69
N GLN A 191 -8.60 -16.58 9.56
CA GLN A 191 -10.00 -16.78 9.22
C GLN A 191 -10.71 -15.42 9.31
N VAL A 192 -11.45 -15.07 8.26
CA VAL A 192 -12.29 -13.88 8.26
C VAL A 192 -13.45 -14.17 9.22
N PRO A 193 -13.69 -13.34 10.26
CA PRO A 193 -14.84 -13.54 11.13
C PRO A 193 -16.11 -13.54 10.29
N ASP A 194 -16.96 -14.54 10.51
CA ASP A 194 -18.28 -14.56 9.88
C ASP A 194 -19.02 -13.26 10.27
N ALA A 195 -19.75 -12.65 9.34
CA ALA A 195 -20.42 -11.37 9.59
C ALA A 195 -21.38 -11.44 10.80
N ALA A 196 -21.81 -12.65 11.18
CA ALA A 196 -22.61 -12.92 12.37
C ALA A 196 -21.80 -12.96 13.68
N GLU A 197 -20.55 -13.42 13.68
CA GLU A 197 -19.72 -13.56 14.89
C GLU A 197 -19.11 -12.23 15.35
N SER A 198 -18.93 -11.28 14.43
CA SER A 198 -18.50 -9.90 14.73
C SER A 198 -19.46 -9.11 15.64
N VAL A 199 -20.66 -9.62 15.89
CA VAL A 199 -21.67 -8.95 16.73
C VAL A 199 -21.62 -9.39 18.20
N GLU A 200 -21.07 -10.58 18.50
CA GLU A 200 -21.10 -11.16 19.86
C GLU A 200 -19.81 -10.94 20.66
N GLN A 201 -18.68 -10.64 20.00
CA GLN A 201 -17.43 -10.32 20.69
C GLN A 201 -17.35 -8.83 21.07
N GLY A 202 -18.14 -8.46 22.09
CA GLY A 202 -17.80 -7.47 23.12
C GLY A 202 -17.37 -6.06 22.71
N GLU A 203 -18.19 -5.08 23.07
CA GLU A 203 -17.84 -3.71 23.47
C GLU A 203 -16.42 -3.18 23.06
N ALA A 204 -16.42 -2.29 22.06
CA ALA A 204 -15.37 -1.32 21.73
C ALA A 204 -14.24 -1.76 20.77
N ASP A 205 -14.58 -2.33 19.61
CA ASP A 205 -13.66 -2.20 18.47
C ASP A 205 -13.86 -0.82 17.84
N ASP A 206 -12.86 0.03 17.97
CA ASP A 206 -12.83 1.34 17.34
C ASP A 206 -13.04 1.14 15.82
N PRO A 207 -14.04 1.76 15.16
CA PRO A 207 -14.28 1.54 13.73
C PRO A 207 -13.11 1.97 12.82
N PHE A 208 -12.09 2.60 13.40
CA PHE A 208 -10.85 2.98 12.73
C PHE A 208 -9.66 2.04 13.06
N SER A 209 -9.86 0.98 13.85
CA SER A 209 -8.85 -0.06 14.06
C SER A 209 -8.72 -0.94 12.81
N LEU A 210 -7.50 -1.39 12.53
CA LEU A 210 -7.19 -2.35 11.48
C LEU A 210 -6.63 -3.59 12.14
N HIS A 211 -7.32 -4.72 11.99
CA HIS A 211 -6.85 -6.03 12.44
C HIS A 211 -6.42 -6.82 11.22
N LEU A 212 -5.11 -7.12 11.15
CA LEU A 212 -4.52 -7.74 9.96
C LEU A 212 -3.93 -9.11 10.32
N PRO A 213 -4.38 -10.19 9.65
CA PRO A 213 -3.80 -11.49 9.85
C PRO A 213 -2.34 -11.47 9.42
N THR A 214 -1.48 -12.03 10.26
CA THR A 214 -0.03 -11.87 10.14
C THR A 214 0.67 -13.22 10.16
N VAL A 215 1.68 -13.35 9.32
CA VAL A 215 2.62 -14.47 9.29
C VAL A 215 4.01 -13.89 9.50
N LEU A 216 4.75 -14.50 10.42
CA LEU A 216 6.14 -14.15 10.69
C LEU A 216 7.02 -14.81 9.63
N ILE A 217 7.81 -13.99 8.94
CA ILE A 217 8.77 -14.45 7.95
C ILE A 217 10.17 -14.35 8.56
N ALA A 218 10.67 -15.50 8.97
CA ALA A 218 12.01 -15.75 9.46
C ALA A 218 13.00 -15.76 8.28
N ASN A 219 13.42 -14.58 7.84
CA ASN A 219 14.29 -14.42 6.67
C ASN A 219 15.77 -14.62 7.01
N LYS A 220 16.58 -14.81 5.97
CA LYS A 220 18.04 -15.08 6.04
C LYS A 220 18.37 -16.39 6.76
N SER A 221 17.54 -17.41 6.54
CA SER A 221 17.76 -18.80 7.00
C SER A 221 19.04 -19.46 6.45
N ASP A 222 19.81 -18.76 5.63
CA ASP A 222 21.08 -19.20 5.08
C ASP A 222 22.29 -18.81 5.93
N LEU A 223 22.09 -18.02 6.99
CA LEU A 223 23.15 -17.53 7.88
C LEU A 223 23.33 -18.36 9.16
N ASP A 224 22.65 -19.52 9.25
CA ASP A 224 22.63 -20.51 10.35
C ASP A 224 21.42 -20.36 11.31
N PRO A 225 20.19 -20.70 10.86
CA PRO A 225 19.02 -20.70 11.71
C PRO A 225 18.98 -22.01 12.50
N ASP A 226 19.33 -21.98 13.77
CA ASP A 226 18.86 -23.02 14.68
C ASP A 226 17.32 -22.89 14.75
N PRO A 227 16.53 -23.94 14.45
CA PRO A 227 15.07 -23.90 14.65
C PRO A 227 14.68 -23.44 16.06
N GLY A 228 15.55 -23.69 17.06
CA GLY A 228 15.35 -23.21 18.43
C GLY A 228 15.41 -21.69 18.59
N GLU A 229 16.07 -20.93 17.70
CA GLU A 229 16.10 -19.47 17.79
C GLU A 229 14.76 -18.83 17.44
N VAL A 230 14.03 -19.42 16.49
CA VAL A 230 12.68 -18.98 16.13
C VAL A 230 11.72 -19.21 17.28
N GLU A 231 11.74 -20.42 17.85
CA GLU A 231 10.93 -20.77 19.03
C GLU A 231 11.27 -19.86 20.22
N THR A 232 12.56 -19.59 20.45
CA THR A 232 13.00 -18.68 21.51
C THR A 232 12.50 -17.26 21.29
N LEU A 233 12.55 -16.75 20.06
CA LEU A 233 12.03 -15.41 19.71
C LEU A 233 10.52 -15.31 19.97
N GLU A 234 9.76 -16.32 19.54
CA GLU A 234 8.32 -16.41 19.77
C GLU A 234 7.98 -16.47 21.27
N GLU A 235 8.69 -17.28 22.05
CA GLU A 235 8.52 -17.39 23.50
C GLU A 235 8.84 -16.09 24.23
N LEU A 236 9.97 -15.46 23.90
CA LEU A 236 10.41 -14.21 24.54
C LEU A 236 9.47 -13.05 24.26
N LEU A 237 8.94 -12.97 23.04
CA LEU A 237 8.06 -11.88 22.61
C LEU A 237 6.58 -12.20 22.85
N GLY A 238 6.25 -13.43 23.26
CA GLY A 238 4.87 -13.89 23.38
C GLY A 238 4.10 -13.86 22.06
N LEU A 239 4.82 -13.92 20.94
CA LEU A 239 4.24 -13.90 19.59
C LEU A 239 3.83 -15.31 19.19
N ARG A 240 2.66 -15.44 18.57
CA ARG A 240 2.10 -16.73 18.12
C ARG A 240 1.63 -16.69 16.67
N PHE A 241 2.26 -15.85 15.86
CA PHE A 241 1.97 -15.84 14.43
C PHE A 241 2.37 -17.19 13.83
N PRO A 242 1.67 -17.67 12.79
CA PRO A 242 2.23 -18.68 11.92
C PRO A 242 3.59 -18.21 11.42
N THR A 243 4.58 -19.10 11.39
CA THR A 243 5.97 -18.73 11.04
C THR A 243 6.47 -19.55 9.87
N LEU A 244 7.10 -18.86 8.91
CA LEU A 244 7.77 -19.46 7.76
C LEU A 244 9.24 -19.03 7.75
N THR A 245 10.14 -20.02 7.73
CA THR A 245 11.58 -19.81 7.64
C THR A 245 12.02 -19.86 6.19
N MET A 246 12.74 -18.83 5.73
CA MET A 246 13.14 -18.74 4.33
C MET A 246 14.40 -17.91 4.12
N SER A 247 14.97 -18.02 2.93
CA SER A 247 16.10 -17.21 2.50
C SER A 247 15.81 -16.54 1.17
N ALA A 248 15.70 -15.22 1.18
CA ALA A 248 15.69 -14.43 -0.05
C ALA A 248 16.97 -14.62 -0.90
N ARG A 249 18.10 -15.02 -0.28
CA ARG A 249 19.39 -15.22 -0.95
C ARG A 249 19.46 -16.55 -1.69
N THR A 250 19.16 -17.65 -1.01
CA THR A 250 19.27 -19.00 -1.60
C THR A 250 17.99 -19.42 -2.32
N GLY A 251 16.84 -18.86 -1.92
CA GLY A 251 15.52 -19.27 -2.38
C GLY A 251 14.88 -20.36 -1.52
N ASP A 252 15.54 -20.79 -0.45
CA ASP A 252 15.02 -21.81 0.47
C ASP A 252 13.74 -21.33 1.17
N GLY A 253 12.75 -22.21 1.29
CA GLY A 253 11.44 -21.95 1.94
C GLY A 253 10.48 -21.00 1.20
N LEU A 254 10.86 -20.43 0.04
CA LEU A 254 10.01 -19.45 -0.66
C LEU A 254 8.75 -20.06 -1.29
N ASP A 255 8.80 -21.34 -1.67
CA ASP A 255 7.70 -22.07 -2.27
C ASP A 255 6.56 -22.37 -1.28
N GLU A 256 6.87 -22.40 0.02
CA GLU A 256 5.88 -22.61 1.08
C GLU A 256 4.90 -21.45 1.21
N LEU A 257 5.33 -20.22 0.90
CA LEU A 257 4.53 -19.01 1.10
C LEU A 257 3.24 -19.02 0.29
N GLY A 258 3.30 -19.41 -0.99
CA GLY A 258 2.11 -19.47 -1.84
C GLY A 258 1.08 -20.49 -1.33
N SER A 259 1.54 -21.67 -0.92
CA SER A 259 0.68 -22.72 -0.37
C SER A 259 0.10 -22.35 0.99
N PHE A 260 0.88 -21.65 1.83
CA PHE A 260 0.40 -21.09 3.08
C PHE A 260 -0.72 -20.07 2.82
N LEU A 261 -0.47 -19.06 1.98
CA LEU A 261 -1.44 -17.99 1.69
C LEU A 261 -2.72 -18.53 1.06
N PHE A 262 -2.61 -19.47 0.12
CA PHE A 262 -3.78 -20.10 -0.52
C PHE A 262 -4.71 -20.77 0.50
N ARG A 263 -4.13 -21.50 1.46
CA ARG A 263 -4.88 -22.18 2.53
C ARG A 263 -5.38 -21.21 3.59
N ALA A 264 -4.51 -20.34 4.09
CA ALA A 264 -4.80 -19.43 5.19
C ALA A 264 -5.89 -18.42 4.82
N LEU A 265 -5.87 -17.93 3.59
CA LEU A 265 -6.87 -17.00 3.08
C LEU A 265 -8.07 -17.69 2.41
N GLU A 266 -8.17 -19.01 2.54
CA GLU A 266 -9.25 -19.85 2.01
C GLU A 266 -9.64 -19.52 0.56
N ILE A 267 -8.64 -19.46 -0.32
CA ILE A 267 -8.85 -19.14 -1.73
C ILE A 267 -9.67 -20.24 -2.40
N VAL A 268 -10.68 -19.82 -3.16
CA VAL A 268 -11.48 -20.65 -4.04
C VAL A 268 -11.34 -20.11 -5.46
N ARG A 269 -10.84 -20.96 -6.37
CA ARG A 269 -10.73 -20.67 -7.80
C ARG A 269 -11.99 -21.07 -8.53
N VAL A 270 -12.51 -20.15 -9.33
CA VAL A 270 -13.67 -20.38 -10.18
C VAL A 270 -13.32 -20.03 -11.61
N TYR A 271 -13.41 -21.01 -12.49
CA TYR A 271 -13.20 -20.83 -13.90
C TYR A 271 -14.50 -20.38 -14.56
N THR A 272 -14.40 -19.65 -15.67
CA THR A 272 -15.58 -19.21 -16.40
C THR A 272 -15.60 -19.76 -17.81
N LYS A 273 -16.81 -19.92 -18.33
CA LYS A 273 -17.02 -20.28 -19.73
C LYS A 273 -18.14 -19.45 -20.34
N THR A 274 -17.99 -19.13 -21.61
CA THR A 274 -19.06 -18.50 -22.40
C THR A 274 -20.00 -19.59 -22.94
N PRO A 275 -21.31 -19.34 -23.04
CA PRO A 275 -22.24 -20.27 -23.68
C PRO A 275 -21.73 -20.75 -25.06
N GLY A 276 -21.60 -22.07 -25.19
CA GLY A 276 -21.14 -22.73 -26.43
C GLY A 276 -19.62 -22.71 -26.66
N LYS A 277 -18.82 -22.23 -25.71
CA LYS A 277 -17.35 -22.27 -25.75
C LYS A 277 -16.79 -23.19 -24.65
N PRO A 278 -15.56 -23.72 -24.83
CA PRO A 278 -14.85 -24.38 -23.75
C PRO A 278 -14.56 -23.40 -22.60
N ALA A 279 -14.31 -23.94 -21.41
CA ALA A 279 -13.91 -23.16 -20.25
C ALA A 279 -12.51 -22.57 -20.43
N ASP A 280 -12.32 -21.37 -19.88
CA ASP A 280 -11.00 -20.80 -19.69
C ASP A 280 -10.43 -21.35 -18.37
N ASN A 281 -9.49 -22.29 -18.48
CA ASN A 281 -8.86 -22.96 -17.36
C ASN A 281 -7.50 -22.33 -16.98
N ASP A 282 -7.08 -21.26 -17.65
CA ASP A 282 -5.77 -20.63 -17.42
C ASP A 282 -5.87 -19.41 -16.50
N LYS A 283 -7.09 -18.85 -16.34
CA LYS A 283 -7.35 -17.60 -15.62
C LYS A 283 -8.60 -17.73 -14.75
N PRO A 284 -8.48 -18.34 -13.56
CA PRO A 284 -9.59 -18.38 -12.62
C PRO A 284 -9.91 -16.97 -12.09
N PHE A 285 -11.17 -16.78 -11.72
CA PHE A 285 -11.54 -15.77 -10.76
C PHE A 285 -11.36 -16.34 -9.35
N THR A 286 -10.90 -15.51 -8.43
CA THR A 286 -10.63 -15.92 -7.05
C THR A 286 -11.62 -15.27 -6.09
N VAL A 287 -12.32 -16.09 -5.32
CA VAL A 287 -13.16 -15.68 -4.20
C VAL A 287 -12.65 -16.35 -2.90
N ARG A 288 -13.17 -15.93 -1.75
CA ARG A 288 -12.97 -16.64 -0.48
C ARG A 288 -13.93 -17.82 -0.38
N ARG A 289 -13.61 -18.81 0.45
CA ARG A 289 -14.58 -19.86 0.86
C ARG A 289 -15.87 -19.20 1.37
N GLY A 290 -17.01 -19.76 0.97
CA GLY A 290 -18.32 -19.16 1.22
C GLY A 290 -18.72 -18.09 0.19
N GLY A 291 -17.87 -17.78 -0.79
CA GLY A 291 -18.23 -16.94 -1.93
C GLY A 291 -19.35 -17.54 -2.78
N THR A 292 -20.07 -16.68 -3.47
CA THR A 292 -21.25 -17.06 -4.27
C THR A 292 -21.03 -16.87 -5.78
N VAL A 293 -21.92 -17.45 -6.58
CA VAL A 293 -22.01 -17.19 -8.02
C VAL A 293 -22.14 -15.68 -8.30
N LEU A 294 -22.87 -14.93 -7.46
CA LEU A 294 -23.00 -13.49 -7.61
C LEU A 294 -21.66 -12.76 -7.42
N ASP A 295 -20.84 -13.19 -6.47
CA ASP A 295 -19.51 -12.61 -6.22
C ASP A 295 -18.59 -12.83 -7.43
N VAL A 296 -18.61 -14.04 -8.00
CA VAL A 296 -17.91 -14.34 -9.25
C VAL A 296 -18.41 -13.44 -10.38
N ALA A 297 -19.73 -13.28 -10.54
CA ALA A 297 -20.30 -12.40 -11.56
C ALA A 297 -19.83 -10.93 -11.41
N ARG A 298 -19.66 -10.44 -10.18
CA ARG A 298 -19.14 -9.08 -9.91
C ARG A 298 -17.68 -8.93 -10.32
N LEU A 299 -16.88 -9.97 -10.12
CA LEU A 299 -15.47 -10.00 -10.55
C LEU A 299 -15.35 -9.99 -12.08
N VAL A 300 -16.27 -10.66 -12.79
CA VAL A 300 -16.33 -10.60 -14.26
C VAL A 300 -16.73 -9.18 -14.72
N HIS A 301 -17.89 -8.68 -14.29
CA HIS A 301 -18.32 -7.30 -14.55
C HIS A 301 -19.54 -6.90 -13.70
N LYS A 302 -19.63 -5.63 -13.31
CA LYS A 302 -20.77 -5.10 -12.53
C LYS A 302 -22.13 -5.26 -13.22
N ASP A 303 -22.19 -5.10 -14.54
CA ASP A 303 -23.44 -5.29 -15.29
C ASP A 303 -23.84 -6.76 -15.37
N ILE A 304 -22.88 -7.70 -15.46
CA ILE A 304 -23.17 -9.14 -15.46
C ILE A 304 -23.79 -9.54 -14.12
N ALA A 305 -23.25 -9.06 -13.01
CA ALA A 305 -23.83 -9.30 -11.69
C ALA A 305 -25.23 -8.71 -11.53
N ARG A 306 -25.49 -7.51 -12.08
CA ARG A 306 -26.80 -6.85 -12.00
C ARG A 306 -27.87 -7.60 -12.79
N ASP A 307 -27.49 -8.08 -13.97
CA ASP A 307 -28.44 -8.64 -14.94
C ASP A 307 -28.47 -10.19 -14.89
N LEU A 308 -27.75 -10.82 -13.93
CA LEU A 308 -27.68 -12.26 -13.75
C LEU A 308 -29.06 -12.89 -13.47
N LYS A 309 -29.50 -13.81 -14.33
CA LYS A 309 -30.73 -14.60 -14.13
C LYS A 309 -30.45 -15.93 -13.42
N PHE A 310 -29.43 -16.64 -13.88
CA PHE A 310 -28.98 -17.91 -13.31
C PHE A 310 -27.56 -18.20 -13.81
N ALA A 311 -26.92 -19.21 -13.23
CA ALA A 311 -25.69 -19.78 -13.77
C ALA A 311 -25.84 -21.28 -14.01
N ARG A 312 -25.00 -21.82 -14.89
CA ARG A 312 -24.75 -23.26 -14.95
C ARG A 312 -23.38 -23.54 -14.39
N ILE A 313 -23.28 -24.59 -13.59
CA ILE A 313 -22.06 -24.94 -12.88
C ILE A 313 -21.61 -26.37 -13.19
N TRP A 314 -20.31 -26.60 -13.22
CA TRP A 314 -19.66 -27.90 -13.31
C TRP A 314 -18.61 -27.97 -12.21
N GLY A 315 -18.59 -29.04 -11.42
CA GLY A 315 -17.80 -29.10 -10.21
C GLY A 315 -17.94 -30.44 -9.50
N ALA A 316 -17.19 -30.63 -8.41
CA ALA A 316 -17.22 -31.88 -7.64
C ALA A 316 -18.55 -32.09 -6.89
N ASP A 317 -19.20 -31.01 -6.48
CA ASP A 317 -20.36 -31.02 -5.58
C ASP A 317 -21.71 -30.87 -6.30
N VAL A 318 -21.71 -30.81 -7.64
CA VAL A 318 -22.87 -30.49 -8.47
C VAL A 318 -22.97 -31.42 -9.68
N PHE A 319 -24.15 -31.53 -10.26
CA PHE A 319 -24.31 -32.21 -11.55
C PHE A 319 -23.78 -31.33 -12.68
N ASP A 320 -23.18 -31.94 -13.70
CA ASP A 320 -22.66 -31.23 -14.87
C ASP A 320 -23.74 -30.34 -15.53
N GLY A 321 -23.51 -29.03 -15.50
CA GLY A 321 -24.41 -28.03 -16.08
C GLY A 321 -25.65 -27.77 -15.24
N GLN A 322 -25.64 -28.12 -13.96
CA GLN A 322 -26.71 -27.83 -13.02
C GLN A 322 -27.00 -26.33 -13.01
N GLN A 323 -28.28 -25.98 -13.14
CA GLN A 323 -28.72 -24.60 -13.05
C GLN A 323 -28.82 -24.18 -11.59
N VAL A 324 -28.12 -23.11 -11.23
CA VAL A 324 -28.05 -22.56 -9.87
C VAL A 324 -28.39 -21.07 -9.85
N GLY A 325 -28.84 -20.59 -8.69
CA GLY A 325 -29.13 -19.19 -8.45
C GLY A 325 -27.88 -18.38 -8.09
N ALA A 326 -28.07 -17.07 -7.90
CA ALA A 326 -27.00 -16.13 -7.56
C ALA A 326 -26.33 -16.42 -6.21
N ASP A 327 -27.10 -16.91 -5.22
CA ASP A 327 -26.62 -17.19 -3.86
C ASP A 327 -25.98 -18.57 -3.71
N HIS A 328 -25.82 -19.33 -4.80
CA HIS A 328 -25.17 -20.63 -4.73
C HIS A 328 -23.69 -20.47 -4.40
N LEU A 329 -23.23 -21.25 -3.42
CA LEU A 329 -21.82 -21.27 -3.01
C LEU A 329 -20.98 -21.94 -4.08
N VAL A 330 -19.82 -21.36 -4.38
CA VAL A 330 -18.84 -21.94 -5.31
C VAL A 330 -17.76 -22.68 -4.55
N SER A 331 -17.30 -23.78 -5.13
CA SER A 331 -16.20 -24.63 -4.63
C SER A 331 -14.93 -24.42 -5.47
N ASP A 332 -13.76 -24.74 -4.90
CA ASP A 332 -12.48 -24.64 -5.62
C ASP A 332 -12.48 -25.58 -6.83
N GLY A 333 -12.17 -25.03 -8.00
CA GLY A 333 -12.14 -25.76 -9.26
C GLY A 333 -13.45 -25.71 -10.05
N ASP A 334 -14.50 -25.08 -9.54
CA ASP A 334 -15.78 -24.99 -10.25
C ASP A 334 -15.65 -24.20 -11.55
N VAL A 335 -16.39 -24.63 -12.57
CA VAL A 335 -16.58 -23.90 -13.82
C VAL A 335 -17.97 -23.30 -13.83
N VAL A 336 -18.07 -21.99 -14.09
CA VAL A 336 -19.34 -21.26 -14.10
C VAL A 336 -19.62 -20.65 -15.48
N GLU A 337 -20.82 -20.88 -16.00
CA GLU A 337 -21.38 -20.23 -17.18
C GLU A 337 -22.51 -19.30 -16.73
N LEU A 338 -22.30 -17.98 -16.84
CA LEU A 338 -23.24 -16.96 -16.38
C LEU A 338 -24.28 -16.65 -17.47
N HIS A 339 -25.57 -16.58 -17.09
CA HIS A 339 -26.69 -16.25 -17.99
C HIS A 339 -27.41 -14.99 -17.54
N LEU A 340 -27.55 -14.04 -18.47
CA LEU A 340 -28.18 -12.72 -18.28
C LEU A 340 -29.63 -12.66 -18.78
#